data_AF-A0AAU8KQ20-F1
#
_entry.id   AF-A0AAU8KQ20-F1
#
_cell.length_a   1.000
_cell.length_b   1.000
_cell.length_c   1.000
_cell.angle_alpha   90.00
_cell.angle_beta   90.00
_cell.angle_gamma   90.00
#
_symmetry.space_group_name_H-M   'P 1'
#
loop_
_entity.id
_entity.type
_entity.pdbx_description
1 polymer ?
#
loop_
_entity_poly.entity_id
_entity_poly.type
_entity_poly.pdbx_seq_one_letter_code
_entity_poly.pdbx_strand_id
1 'polypeptide(L)'
;MLLLCTACGGSETAHKIKQEDLVGAWKNADGDSLRFYVDHQLKTDTLAEAGSRGRECEGRGVGDWSFCFQTDELAEGLMASGEASEGSLISVSLPGNGEGECLVNLSVIDKGRSLCIADLDQVCTSDIRFRRQ
;
A
#
# COMPACT_ATOMS: atom_id res chain seq x y z
N MET A 1 -5.51 -41.72 5.94
CA MET A 1 -6.30 -40.70 5.23
C MET A 1 -5.71 -39.34 5.62
N LEU A 2 -4.69 -38.90 4.90
CA LEU A 2 -3.98 -37.64 5.16
C LEU A 2 -4.74 -36.53 4.44
N LEU A 3 -5.42 -35.69 5.22
CA LEU A 3 -6.03 -34.45 4.75
C LEU A 3 -4.91 -33.47 4.40
N LEU A 4 -4.52 -33.45 3.13
CA LEU A 4 -3.76 -32.36 2.52
C LEU A 4 -4.70 -31.15 2.44
N CYS A 5 -4.71 -30.31 3.47
CA CYS A 5 -5.18 -28.95 3.32
C CYS A 5 -4.18 -28.21 2.42
N THR A 6 -4.35 -28.34 1.11
CA THR A 6 -3.83 -27.36 0.17
C THR A 6 -4.53 -26.05 0.50
N ALA A 7 -3.91 -25.22 1.34
CA ALA A 7 -4.23 -23.81 1.41
C ALA A 7 -4.07 -23.28 -0.01
N CYS A 8 -5.21 -23.10 -0.68
CA CYS A 8 -5.32 -22.51 -2.00
C CYS A 8 -5.20 -20.99 -1.78
N GLY A 9 -3.97 -20.53 -1.56
CA GLY A 9 -3.62 -19.12 -1.57
C GLY A 9 -2.47 -18.99 -2.53
N GLY A 10 -2.69 -18.41 -3.71
CA GLY A 10 -1.58 -18.00 -4.56
C GLY A 10 -0.70 -17.08 -3.72
N SER A 11 0.56 -17.45 -3.48
CA SER A 11 1.45 -16.61 -2.69
C SER A 11 1.78 -15.37 -3.51
N GLU A 12 1.02 -14.30 -3.31
CA GLU A 12 1.37 -13.01 -3.88
C GLU A 12 2.78 -12.64 -3.43
N THR A 13 3.59 -12.25 -4.40
CA THR A 13 5.00 -11.95 -4.18
C THR A 13 5.18 -10.44 -4.25
N ALA A 14 5.77 -9.86 -3.21
CA ALA A 14 6.12 -8.45 -3.23
C ALA A 14 7.25 -8.19 -4.25
N HIS A 15 7.16 -7.10 -4.98
CA HIS A 15 8.13 -6.68 -5.97
C HIS A 15 8.61 -5.27 -5.66
N LYS A 16 9.86 -4.95 -5.95
CA LYS A 16 10.30 -3.56 -5.89
C LYS A 16 9.75 -2.76 -7.08
N ILE A 17 9.37 -1.51 -6.84
CA ILE A 17 9.09 -0.50 -7.85
C ILE A 17 9.95 0.72 -7.57
N LYS A 18 10.38 1.41 -8.62
CA LYS A 18 11.03 2.72 -8.50
C LYS A 18 10.00 3.82 -8.37
N GLN A 19 10.37 4.94 -7.75
CA GLN A 19 9.52 6.12 -7.65
C GLN A 19 9.00 6.60 -9.02
N GLU A 20 9.85 6.61 -10.05
CA GLU A 20 9.46 7.02 -11.42
C GLU A 20 8.35 6.13 -12.02
N ASP A 21 8.30 4.87 -11.62
CA ASP A 21 7.29 3.91 -12.07
C ASP A 21 6.03 3.93 -11.19
N LEU A 22 6.17 4.31 -9.92
CA LEU A 22 5.05 4.48 -8.98
C LEU A 22 4.24 5.76 -9.26
N VAL A 23 4.93 6.86 -9.57
CA VAL A 23 4.30 8.16 -9.84
C VAL A 23 3.28 8.04 -10.98
N GLY A 24 2.09 8.58 -10.74
CA GLY A 24 0.95 8.49 -11.65
C GLY A 24 -0.34 8.08 -10.96
N ALA A 25 -1.37 7.83 -11.78
CA ALA A 25 -2.70 7.44 -11.34
C ALA A 25 -2.85 5.91 -11.31
N TRP A 26 -3.46 5.43 -10.24
CA TRP A 26 -3.77 4.03 -9.99
C TRP A 26 -5.24 3.90 -9.64
N LYS A 27 -5.92 2.91 -10.21
CA LYS A 27 -7.36 2.72 -10.02
C LYS A 27 -7.70 1.25 -9.87
N ASN A 28 -8.65 0.93 -9.00
CA ASN A 28 -9.20 -0.43 -8.90
C ASN A 28 -10.46 -0.57 -9.78
N ALA A 29 -11.03 -1.79 -9.81
CA ALA A 29 -12.23 -2.08 -10.60
C ALA A 29 -13.48 -1.39 -10.07
N ASP A 30 -13.52 -1.11 -8.76
CA ASP A 30 -14.67 -0.55 -8.05
C ASP A 30 -14.75 0.99 -8.15
N GLY A 31 -13.67 1.62 -8.64
CA GLY A 31 -13.63 3.07 -8.88
C GLY A 31 -12.69 3.82 -7.96
N ASP A 32 -12.15 3.18 -6.91
CA ASP A 32 -11.20 3.79 -6.01
C ASP A 32 -9.93 4.19 -6.74
N SER A 33 -9.34 5.29 -6.31
CA SER A 33 -8.23 5.91 -7.02
C SER A 33 -7.20 6.51 -6.07
N LEU A 34 -5.94 6.29 -6.44
CA LEU A 34 -4.76 6.83 -5.79
C LEU A 34 -3.92 7.53 -6.85
N ARG A 35 -3.40 8.72 -6.55
CA ARG A 35 -2.46 9.42 -7.41
C ARG A 35 -1.21 9.81 -6.63
N PHE A 36 -0.10 9.17 -6.98
CA PHE A 36 1.21 9.42 -6.39
C PHE A 36 1.91 10.53 -7.16
N TYR A 37 2.47 11.49 -6.43
CA TYR A 37 3.26 12.60 -6.96
C TYR A 37 4.72 12.46 -6.57
N VAL A 38 5.60 13.08 -7.36
CA VAL A 38 7.05 13.00 -7.19
C VAL A 38 7.54 13.64 -5.88
N ASP A 39 6.80 14.60 -5.35
CA ASP A 39 7.08 15.33 -4.11
C ASP A 39 6.54 14.60 -2.87
N HIS A 40 6.33 13.29 -2.96
CA HIS A 40 5.77 12.45 -1.89
C HIS A 40 4.33 12.78 -1.49
N GLN A 41 3.63 13.65 -2.22
CA GLN A 41 2.20 13.86 -2.04
C GLN A 41 1.39 12.70 -2.65
N LEU A 42 0.31 12.33 -1.98
CA LEU A 42 -0.73 11.43 -2.46
C LEU A 42 -2.07 12.16 -2.54
N LYS A 43 -2.85 11.88 -3.58
CA LYS A 43 -4.27 12.25 -3.63
C LYS A 43 -5.16 11.05 -3.82
N THR A 44 -6.32 11.07 -3.17
CA THR A 44 -7.42 10.12 -3.40
C THR A 44 -8.66 10.89 -3.80
N ASP A 45 -9.37 10.43 -4.82
CA ASP A 45 -10.71 10.97 -5.15
C ASP A 45 -11.81 10.11 -4.53
N THR A 46 -11.56 8.82 -4.39
CA THR A 46 -12.44 7.83 -3.77
C THR A 46 -11.55 6.70 -3.27
N LEU A 47 -11.77 6.26 -2.05
CA LEU A 47 -11.11 5.12 -1.44
C LEU A 47 -12.14 4.45 -0.53
N ALA A 48 -12.46 3.20 -0.79
CA ALA A 48 -13.21 2.38 0.15
C ALA A 48 -12.45 2.26 1.48
N GLU A 49 -13.19 2.04 2.56
CA GLU A 49 -12.64 1.93 3.92
C GLU A 49 -11.42 1.00 3.95
N ALA A 50 -10.26 1.57 4.27
CA ALA A 50 -8.98 0.89 4.34
C ALA A 50 -8.19 1.40 5.53
N GLY A 51 -7.20 0.65 6.01
CA GLY A 51 -6.35 1.07 7.12
C GLY A 51 -6.15 -0.03 8.13
N SER A 52 -5.28 0.25 9.09
CA SER A 52 -4.91 -0.69 10.14
C SER A 52 -5.20 -0.09 11.51
N ARG A 53 -5.38 -0.96 12.52
CA ARG A 53 -5.41 -0.57 13.94
C ARG A 53 -6.54 0.40 14.32
N GLY A 54 -7.71 0.28 13.70
CA GLY A 54 -8.93 1.01 14.09
C GLY A 54 -8.95 2.49 13.68
N ARG A 55 -8.11 2.90 12.72
CA ARG A 55 -8.22 4.18 12.02
C ARG A 55 -8.47 3.89 10.56
N GLU A 56 -9.67 4.25 10.12
CA GLU A 56 -10.17 4.00 8.78
C GLU A 56 -9.89 5.22 7.89
N CYS A 57 -9.32 4.95 6.72
CA CYS A 57 -9.09 5.87 5.62
C CYS A 57 -10.23 5.65 4.64
N GLU A 58 -10.98 6.70 4.34
CA GLU A 58 -12.09 6.61 3.40
C GLU A 58 -12.22 7.91 2.62
N GLY A 59 -12.72 7.79 1.40
CA GLY A 59 -13.15 8.92 0.60
C GLY A 59 -12.01 9.70 -0.04
N ARG A 60 -12.14 11.02 -0.03
CA ARG A 60 -11.26 11.95 -0.74
C ARG A 60 -10.30 12.62 0.24
N GLY A 61 -9.03 12.67 -0.12
CA GLY A 61 -8.02 13.33 0.69
C GLY A 61 -6.75 13.67 -0.07
N VAL A 62 -5.93 14.51 0.58
CA VAL A 62 -4.54 14.75 0.21
C VAL A 62 -3.71 14.36 1.42
N GLY A 63 -2.67 13.57 1.19
CA GLY A 63 -1.73 13.16 2.22
C GLY A 63 -0.37 12.87 1.63
N ASP A 64 0.36 11.97 2.25
CA ASP A 64 1.78 11.72 1.94
C ASP A 64 2.04 10.23 1.73
N TRP A 65 3.09 9.91 0.98
CA TRP A 65 3.54 8.55 0.77
C TRP A 65 5.06 8.42 0.89
N SER A 66 5.52 7.24 1.29
CA SER A 66 6.95 6.91 1.35
C SER A 66 7.17 5.41 1.20
N PHE A 67 8.36 5.00 0.75
CA PHE A 67 8.72 3.58 0.80
C PHE A 67 9.11 3.17 2.21
N CYS A 68 8.69 1.97 2.59
CA CYS A 68 9.13 1.33 3.82
C CYS A 68 10.41 0.52 3.58
N PHE A 69 11.34 0.58 4.53
CA PHE A 69 12.58 -0.19 4.54
C PHE A 69 12.80 -0.81 5.91
N GLN A 70 13.42 -1.99 5.94
CA GLN A 70 13.87 -2.62 7.19
C GLN A 70 15.13 -1.92 7.67
N THR A 71 15.22 -1.67 8.96
CA THR A 71 16.43 -1.20 9.62
C THR A 71 17.05 -2.31 10.46
N ASP A 72 18.37 -2.42 10.42
CA ASP A 72 19.13 -3.38 11.24
C ASP A 72 19.15 -3.00 12.73
N GLU A 73 18.84 -1.74 13.06
CA GLU A 73 18.74 -1.27 14.44
C GLU A 73 17.38 -1.64 15.04
N LEU A 74 17.40 -2.70 15.85
CA LEU A 74 16.25 -3.36 16.49
C LEU A 74 15.44 -4.18 15.48
N ALA A 75 15.74 -5.49 15.44
CA ALA A 75 14.88 -6.49 14.86
C ALA A 75 13.42 -6.19 15.23
N GLU A 76 12.58 -5.94 14.20
CA GLU A 76 11.12 -5.69 14.20
C GLU A 76 10.63 -4.30 13.71
N GLY A 77 11.52 -3.37 13.32
CA GLY A 77 11.11 -2.07 12.78
C GLY A 77 11.03 -1.97 11.25
N LEU A 78 9.89 -1.54 10.69
CA LEU A 78 9.80 -0.96 9.35
C LEU A 78 9.73 0.57 9.49
N MET A 79 10.63 1.29 8.82
CA MET A 79 10.62 2.76 8.78
C MET A 79 10.20 3.25 7.40
N ALA A 80 9.44 4.33 7.37
CA ALA A 80 9.10 5.07 6.14
C ALA A 80 10.22 6.10 5.86
N SER A 81 10.72 6.17 4.62
CA SER A 81 11.69 7.20 4.20
C SER A 81 11.21 7.91 2.94
N GLY A 82 11.19 9.25 3.01
CA GLY A 82 10.98 10.12 1.86
C GLY A 82 12.22 10.25 0.96
N GLU A 83 13.36 9.69 1.36
CA GLU A 83 14.59 9.68 0.54
C GLU A 83 14.74 8.39 -0.27
N ALA A 84 13.96 7.35 0.07
CA ALA A 84 13.98 6.10 -0.65
C ALA A 84 13.41 6.29 -2.06
N SER A 85 14.16 5.85 -3.08
CA SER A 85 13.76 5.94 -4.50
C SER A 85 13.17 4.64 -5.05
N GLU A 86 13.19 3.56 -4.27
CA GLU A 86 12.55 2.28 -4.60
C GLU A 86 12.12 1.54 -3.34
N GLY A 87 11.12 0.67 -3.48
CA GLY A 87 10.64 -0.20 -2.40
C GLY A 87 9.56 -1.15 -2.85
N SER A 88 9.23 -2.13 -2.01
CA SER A 88 8.15 -3.10 -2.26
C SER A 88 6.91 -2.89 -1.39
N LEU A 89 7.05 -2.08 -0.34
CA LEU A 89 5.99 -1.68 0.58
C LEU A 89 5.96 -0.15 0.62
N ILE A 90 4.79 0.43 0.48
CA ILE A 90 4.55 1.87 0.46
C ILE A 90 3.63 2.19 1.63
N SER A 91 4.06 3.08 2.52
CA SER A 91 3.19 3.64 3.55
C SER A 91 2.54 4.90 3.01
N VAL A 92 1.23 5.01 3.22
CA VAL A 92 0.39 6.13 2.84
C VAL A 92 -0.23 6.70 4.12
N SER A 93 -0.08 8.01 4.32
CA SER A 93 -0.83 8.77 5.30
C SER A 93 -1.92 9.57 4.61
N LEU A 94 -3.14 9.49 5.14
CA LEU A 94 -4.30 10.26 4.68
C LEU A 94 -4.99 10.92 5.88
N PRO A 95 -5.73 12.02 5.66
CA PRO A 95 -6.63 12.55 6.66
C PRO A 95 -7.65 11.46 7.04
N GLY A 96 -7.73 11.09 8.31
CA GLY A 96 -8.75 10.14 8.78
C GLY A 96 -10.13 10.79 8.88
N ASN A 97 -11.17 9.96 9.01
CA ASN A 97 -12.56 10.40 9.22
C ASN A 97 -12.84 11.01 10.63
N GLY A 98 -11.81 11.49 11.34
CA GLY A 98 -11.86 11.96 12.74
C GLY A 98 -10.61 12.74 13.18
N GLU A 99 -10.19 12.62 14.45
CA GLU A 99 -8.96 13.25 14.96
C GLU A 99 -7.72 12.41 14.61
N GLY A 100 -7.08 12.74 13.50
CA GLY A 100 -5.72 12.31 13.19
C GLY A 100 -5.55 11.70 11.81
N GLU A 101 -4.30 11.37 11.51
CA GLU A 101 -3.93 10.66 10.30
C GLU A 101 -4.32 9.18 10.37
N CYS A 102 -4.81 8.68 9.25
CA CYS A 102 -4.97 7.26 8.99
C CYS A 102 -3.82 6.76 8.12
N LEU A 103 -3.33 5.56 8.42
CA LEU A 103 -2.21 4.92 7.72
C LEU A 103 -2.67 3.67 6.97
N VAL A 104 -2.33 3.60 5.69
CA VAL A 104 -2.52 2.43 4.84
C VAL A 104 -1.16 1.98 4.30
N ASN A 105 -0.90 0.68 4.35
CA ASN A 105 0.22 0.10 3.64
C ASN A 105 -0.23 -0.51 2.31
N LEU A 106 0.58 -0.34 1.28
CA LEU A 106 0.36 -0.89 -0.04
C LEU A 106 1.57 -1.74 -0.44
N SER A 107 1.32 -3.00 -0.78
CA SER A 107 2.36 -3.82 -1.41
C SER A 107 2.32 -3.66 -2.92
N VAL A 108 3.50 -3.70 -3.49
CA VAL A 108 3.70 -3.74 -4.93
C VAL A 108 3.73 -5.19 -5.39
N ILE A 109 2.85 -5.55 -6.31
CA ILE A 109 2.67 -6.92 -6.81
C ILE A 109 2.67 -6.96 -8.34
N ASP A 110 2.50 -8.14 -8.93
CA ASP A 110 2.43 -8.34 -10.39
C ASP A 110 3.61 -7.76 -11.19
N LYS A 111 4.82 -7.83 -10.62
CA LYS A 111 6.05 -7.22 -11.15
C LYS A 111 5.97 -5.69 -11.28
N GLY A 112 5.38 -5.01 -10.29
CA GLY A 112 5.28 -3.54 -10.28
C GLY A 112 4.10 -2.98 -11.07
N ARG A 113 3.14 -3.82 -11.47
CA ARG A 113 2.00 -3.42 -12.31
C ARG A 113 0.69 -3.28 -11.56
N SER A 114 0.64 -3.78 -10.33
CA SER A 114 -0.52 -3.71 -9.46
C SER A 114 -0.09 -3.34 -8.04
N LEU A 115 -0.98 -2.68 -7.30
CA LEU A 115 -0.86 -2.46 -5.86
C LEU A 115 -2.04 -3.12 -5.15
N CYS A 116 -1.83 -3.59 -3.93
CA CYS A 116 -2.89 -4.10 -3.04
C CYS A 116 -2.73 -3.52 -1.64
N ILE A 117 -3.81 -3.51 -0.86
CA ILE A 117 -3.74 -3.19 0.57
C ILE A 117 -2.93 -4.29 1.27
N ALA A 118 -1.99 -3.90 2.12
CA ALA A 118 -1.07 -4.78 2.80
C ALA A 118 -1.06 -4.54 4.31
N ASP A 119 -0.50 -5.51 5.05
CA ASP A 119 0.01 -5.31 6.41
C ASP A 119 1.50 -5.67 6.43
N LEU A 120 2.18 -5.51 7.58
CA LEU A 120 3.61 -5.74 7.69
C LEU A 120 3.99 -7.21 7.48
N ASP A 121 3.09 -8.14 7.79
CA ASP A 121 3.27 -9.60 7.70
C ASP A 121 2.57 -10.24 6.49
N GLN A 122 1.69 -9.50 5.80
CA GLN A 122 0.89 -10.00 4.68
C GLN A 122 1.04 -9.11 3.45
N VAL A 123 1.49 -9.71 2.34
CA VAL A 123 1.67 -8.98 1.06
C VAL A 123 0.37 -8.32 0.62
N CYS A 124 -0.75 -9.03 0.64
CA CYS A 124 -2.06 -8.44 0.43
C CYS A 124 -3.05 -8.94 1.48
N THR A 125 -3.85 -8.03 2.04
CA THR A 125 -4.88 -8.33 3.05
C THR A 125 -6.29 -8.33 2.47
N SER A 126 -6.44 -7.93 1.20
CA SER A 126 -7.71 -7.93 0.47
C SER A 126 -7.52 -8.33 -0.99
N ASP A 127 -8.61 -8.57 -1.71
CA ASP A 127 -8.62 -8.81 -3.16
C ASP A 127 -8.63 -7.52 -3.99
N ILE A 128 -8.58 -6.35 -3.34
CA ILE A 128 -8.55 -5.05 -4.03
C ILE A 128 -7.21 -4.88 -4.74
N ARG A 129 -7.26 -4.59 -6.05
CA ARG A 129 -6.08 -4.41 -6.90
C ARG A 129 -6.16 -3.07 -7.62
N PHE A 130 -5.27 -2.15 -7.28
CA PHE A 130 -5.09 -0.92 -8.03
C PHE A 130 -4.13 -1.17 -9.19
N ARG A 131 -4.49 -0.71 -10.39
CA ARG A 131 -3.66 -0.80 -11.59
C ARG A 131 -3.42 0.58 -12.15
N ARG A 132 -2.25 0.75 -12.77
CA ARG A 132 -1.88 2.00 -13.45
C ARG A 132 -2.92 2.36 -14.53
N GLN A 133 -3.25 3.65 -14.63
CA GLN A 133 -4.13 4.22 -15.66
C GLN A 133 -3.33 4.84 -16.80
#